data_AF-A0A3B9BAU3-F1
#
_entry.id   AF-A0A3B9BAU3-F1
#
_cell.length_a   1.000
_cell.length_b   1.000
_cell.length_c   1.000
_cell.angle_alpha   90.00
_cell.angle_beta   90.00
_cell.angle_gamma   90.00
#
_symmetry.space_group_name_H-M   'P 1'
#
loop_
_entity.id
_entity.type
_entity.pdbx_description
1 polymer ?
#
loop_
_entity_poly.entity_id
_entity_poly.type
_entity_poly.pdbx_seq_one_letter_code
_entity_poly.pdbx_strand_id
1 'polypeptide(L)'
;SLGKIYAMQDESDLDRVTAISGSGPAYVFEFTWALEEAARSIGLDPGIARELALQTIIGSAKLIESSEFSPEELRNQVTSPNGTTQAALESFSSDQLREIVKRAATAAFNRSIELSNA
;
A
#
# COMPACT_ATOMS: atom_id res chain seq x y z
N SER A 1 13.15 17.26 3.26
CA SER A 1 13.75 16.06 3.85
C SER A 1 13.73 14.95 2.80
N LEU A 2 14.78 14.15 2.65
CA LEU A 2 14.82 12.99 1.72
C LEU A 2 14.22 11.71 2.34
N GLY A 3 13.75 11.77 3.59
CA GLY A 3 13.16 10.64 4.31
C GLY A 3 13.52 10.65 5.79
N LYS A 4 13.27 9.52 6.47
CA LYS A 4 13.72 9.23 7.83
C LYS A 4 14.80 8.14 7.78
N ILE A 5 15.76 8.20 8.69
CA ILE A 5 16.86 7.22 8.81
C ILE A 5 16.69 6.48 10.13
N TYR A 6 16.88 5.16 10.09
CA TYR A 6 16.80 4.30 11.26
C TYR A 6 18.08 3.45 11.35
N ALA A 7 18.71 3.43 12.52
CA ALA A 7 19.85 2.55 12.79
C ALA A 7 19.33 1.18 13.22
N MET A 8 19.76 0.13 12.52
CA MET A 8 19.42 -1.26 12.85
C MET A 8 20.51 -1.86 13.75
N GLN A 9 20.12 -2.77 14.63
CA GLN A 9 21.08 -3.44 15.55
C GLN A 9 21.73 -4.65 14.89
N ASP A 10 20.96 -5.41 14.12
CA ASP A 10 21.41 -6.62 13.46
C ASP A 10 21.44 -6.46 11.94
N GLU A 11 22.45 -7.04 11.29
CA GLU A 11 22.55 -7.05 9.82
C GLU A 11 21.34 -7.76 9.17
N SER A 12 20.79 -8.77 9.84
CA SER A 12 19.57 -9.46 9.41
C SER A 12 18.31 -8.58 9.34
N ASP A 13 18.32 -7.41 10.00
CA ASP A 13 17.24 -6.43 9.87
C ASP A 13 17.27 -5.73 8.50
N LEU A 14 18.41 -5.71 7.81
CA LEU A 14 18.52 -5.08 6.49
C LEU A 14 17.67 -5.82 5.45
N ASP A 15 17.59 -7.15 5.50
CA ASP A 15 16.70 -7.92 4.63
C ASP A 15 15.22 -7.60 4.92
N ARG A 16 14.87 -7.47 6.21
CA ARG A 16 13.51 -7.09 6.65
C ARG A 16 13.13 -5.70 6.15
N VAL A 17 14.05 -4.74 6.30
CA VAL A 17 13.87 -3.36 5.82
C VAL A 17 13.77 -3.34 4.29
N THR A 18 14.61 -4.09 3.58
CA THR A 18 14.59 -4.17 2.10
C THR A 18 13.26 -4.67 1.57
N ALA A 19 12.66 -5.66 2.22
CA ALA A 19 11.35 -6.19 1.85
C ALA A 19 10.21 -5.15 1.95
N ILE A 20 10.36 -4.15 2.82
CA ILE A 20 9.33 -3.14 3.11
C ILE A 20 9.64 -1.80 2.47
N SER A 21 10.82 -1.22 2.66
CA SER A 21 11.18 0.12 2.18
C SER A 21 11.94 0.11 0.86
N GLY A 22 12.77 -0.92 0.61
CA GLY A 22 13.49 -1.07 -0.66
C GLY A 22 12.53 -1.45 -1.79
N SER A 23 11.70 -2.46 -1.54
CA SER A 23 10.67 -2.92 -2.48
C SER A 23 9.35 -2.13 -2.38
N GLY A 24 9.15 -1.41 -1.27
CA GLY A 24 7.93 -0.68 -0.93
C GLY A 24 7.36 0.23 -2.01
N PRO A 25 8.18 1.09 -2.66
CA PRO A 25 7.70 1.98 -3.72
C PRO A 25 6.99 1.21 -4.84
N ALA A 26 7.48 0.03 -5.22
CA ALA A 26 6.85 -0.79 -6.26
C ALA A 26 5.45 -1.25 -5.85
N TYR A 27 5.22 -1.58 -4.57
CA TYR A 27 3.90 -1.97 -4.07
C TYR A 27 2.89 -0.81 -4.18
N VAL A 28 3.34 0.41 -3.87
CA VAL A 28 2.50 1.62 -3.98
C VAL A 28 2.22 1.94 -5.45
N PHE A 29 3.21 1.82 -6.33
CA PHE A 29 3.02 2.04 -7.77
C PHE A 29 2.04 1.04 -8.37
N GLU A 30 2.18 -0.24 -8.02
CA GLU A 30 1.28 -1.30 -8.47
C GLU A 30 -0.16 -1.06 -8.01
N PHE A 31 -0.36 -0.70 -6.72
CA PHE A 31 -1.69 -0.39 -6.21
C PHE A 31 -2.30 0.85 -6.87
N THR A 32 -1.48 1.87 -7.14
CA THR A 32 -1.91 3.08 -7.85
C THR A 32 -2.36 2.74 -9.28
N TRP A 33 -1.61 1.90 -9.98
CA TRP A 33 -1.96 1.43 -11.31
C TRP A 33 -3.25 0.60 -11.29
N ALA A 34 -3.40 -0.33 -10.35
CA ALA A 34 -4.62 -1.12 -10.19
C ALA A 34 -5.86 -0.24 -9.95
N LEU A 35 -5.71 0.84 -9.18
CA LEU A 35 -6.79 1.82 -8.94
C LEU A 35 -7.12 2.63 -10.20
N GLU A 36 -6.11 3.00 -10.99
CA GLU A 36 -6.29 3.65 -12.29
C GLU A 36 -7.00 2.73 -13.28
N GLU A 37 -6.64 1.45 -13.36
CA GLU A 37 -7.31 0.46 -14.20
C GLU A 37 -8.78 0.24 -13.77
N ALA A 38 -9.03 0.15 -12.46
CA ALA A 38 -10.39 0.08 -11.92
C ALA A 38 -11.23 1.29 -12.35
N ALA A 39 -10.68 2.51 -12.22
CA ALA A 39 -11.32 3.75 -12.65
C ALA A 39 -11.67 3.75 -14.15
N ARG A 40 -10.75 3.28 -15.01
CA ARG A 40 -11.02 3.14 -16.45
C ARG A 40 -12.09 2.08 -16.74
N SER A 41 -12.09 0.97 -16.02
CA SER A 41 -13.05 -0.13 -16.22
C SER A 41 -14.50 0.28 -15.96
N ILE A 42 -14.71 1.29 -15.09
CA ILE A 42 -16.03 1.87 -14.80
C ILE A 42 -16.36 3.08 -15.71
N GLY A 43 -15.56 3.32 -16.74
CA GLY A 43 -15.85 4.27 -17.81
C GLY A 43 -15.21 5.65 -17.67
N LEU A 44 -14.25 5.84 -16.77
CA LEU A 44 -13.55 7.12 -16.66
C LEU A 44 -12.52 7.31 -17.79
N ASP A 45 -12.39 8.56 -18.25
CA ASP A 45 -11.34 8.96 -19.17
C ASP A 45 -9.95 8.62 -18.59
N PRO A 46 -8.99 8.11 -19.40
CA PRO A 46 -7.68 7.71 -18.90
C PRO A 46 -6.92 8.80 -18.14
N GLY A 47 -7.02 10.06 -18.56
CA GLY A 47 -6.37 11.17 -17.88
C GLY A 47 -6.98 11.45 -16.51
N ILE A 48 -8.32 11.42 -16.43
CA ILE A 48 -9.06 11.58 -15.17
C ILE A 48 -8.80 10.39 -14.23
N ALA A 49 -8.83 9.17 -14.75
CA ALA A 49 -8.57 7.95 -13.98
C ALA A 49 -7.19 7.99 -13.31
N ARG A 50 -6.16 8.40 -14.07
CA ARG A 50 -4.80 8.58 -13.57
C ARG A 50 -4.74 9.60 -12.45
N GLU A 51 -5.30 10.78 -12.67
CA GLU A 51 -5.24 11.86 -11.69
C GLU A 51 -5.98 11.49 -10.41
N LEU A 52 -7.17 10.87 -10.51
CA LEU A 52 -7.93 10.41 -9.36
C LEU A 52 -7.17 9.36 -8.54
N ALA A 53 -6.58 8.36 -9.19
CA ALA A 53 -5.80 7.34 -8.51
C ALA A 53 -4.58 7.96 -7.79
N LEU A 54 -3.82 8.81 -8.49
CA LEU A 54 -2.64 9.46 -7.94
C LEU A 54 -2.98 10.36 -6.74
N GLN A 55 -3.97 11.25 -6.88
CA GLN A 55 -4.35 12.17 -5.80
C GLN A 55 -4.97 11.44 -4.60
N THR A 56 -5.68 10.33 -4.83
CA THR A 56 -6.21 9.48 -3.76
C THR A 56 -5.07 8.92 -2.90
N ILE A 57 -4.00 8.42 -3.54
CA ILE A 57 -2.84 7.88 -2.84
C ILE A 57 -2.06 8.98 -2.11
N ILE A 58 -1.80 10.11 -2.77
CA ILE A 58 -1.09 11.25 -2.15
C ILE A 58 -1.86 11.80 -0.95
N GLY A 59 -3.17 12.04 -1.12
CA GLY A 59 -4.03 12.59 -0.08
C GLY A 59 -4.11 11.65 1.13
N SER A 60 -4.29 10.36 0.88
CA SER A 60 -4.35 9.34 1.93
C SER A 60 -3.04 9.21 2.69
N ALA A 61 -1.90 9.19 1.99
CA ALA A 61 -0.58 9.14 2.63
C ALA A 61 -0.30 10.38 3.50
N LYS A 62 -0.65 11.57 3.01
CA LYS A 62 -0.54 12.82 3.79
C LYS A 62 -1.42 12.81 5.04
N LEU A 63 -2.67 12.34 4.90
CA LEU A 63 -3.59 12.23 6.03
C LEU A 63 -3.00 11.30 7.10
N ILE A 64 -2.54 10.12 6.70
CA ILE A 64 -1.88 9.16 7.61
C ILE A 64 -0.66 9.79 8.30
N GLU A 65 0.21 10.48 7.56
CA GLU A 65 1.41 11.10 8.12
C GLU A 65 1.09 12.20 9.15
N SER A 66 0.02 12.96 8.92
CA SER A 66 -0.40 14.08 9.78
C SER A 66 -1.35 13.69 10.92
N SER A 67 -1.87 12.46 10.93
CA SER A 67 -2.91 12.04 11.87
C SER A 67 -2.33 11.35 13.10
N GLU A 68 -3.02 11.51 14.23
CA GLU A 68 -2.81 10.70 15.43
C GLU A 68 -3.50 9.33 15.36
N PHE A 69 -4.41 9.14 14.40
CA PHE A 69 -5.13 7.89 14.19
C PHE A 69 -4.33 6.92 13.33
N SER A 70 -4.46 5.63 13.63
CA SER A 70 -3.94 4.55 12.80
C SER A 70 -4.64 4.51 11.43
N PRO A 71 -4.03 3.91 10.39
CA PRO A 71 -4.68 3.71 9.10
C PRO A 71 -6.02 2.96 9.16
N GLU A 72 -6.16 2.03 10.12
CA GLU A 72 -7.40 1.29 10.35
C GLU A 72 -8.51 2.20 10.90
N GLU A 73 -8.18 3.08 11.85
CA GLU A 73 -9.12 4.07 12.38
C GLU A 73 -9.52 5.09 11.31
N LEU A 74 -8.56 5.62 10.54
CA LEU A 74 -8.85 6.53 9.42
C LEU A 74 -9.77 5.90 8.37
N ARG A 75 -9.50 4.63 8.01
CA ARG A 75 -10.38 3.85 7.12
C ARG A 75 -11.79 3.75 7.68
N ASN A 76 -11.93 3.45 8.98
CA ASN A 76 -13.24 3.32 9.61
C ASN A 76 -14.00 4.66 9.64
N GLN A 77 -13.31 5.79 9.84
CA GLN A 77 -13.91 7.12 9.83
C GLN A 77 -14.51 7.50 8.46
N VAL A 78 -13.96 6.99 7.36
CA VAL A 78 -14.47 7.23 6.00
C VAL A 78 -15.41 6.11 5.49
N THR A 79 -15.81 5.21 6.38
CA THR A 79 -16.71 4.09 6.05
C THR A 79 -18.07 4.29 6.70
N SER A 80 -19.07 4.64 5.89
CA SER A 80 -20.46 4.70 6.34
C SER A 80 -21.14 3.32 6.28
N PRO A 81 -22.03 3.00 7.24
CA PRO A 81 -22.85 1.79 7.17
C PRO A 81 -23.66 1.71 5.87
N ASN A 82 -23.63 0.56 5.20
CA ASN A 82 -24.22 0.29 3.90
C ASN A 82 -23.73 1.23 2.77
N GLY A 83 -22.57 1.88 2.96
CA GLY A 83 -21.97 2.78 1.98
C GLY A 83 -21.12 2.08 0.92
N THR A 84 -20.69 2.84 -0.09
CA THR A 84 -19.83 2.35 -1.17
C THR A 84 -18.46 1.88 -0.66
N THR A 85 -17.87 2.60 0.31
CA THR A 85 -16.61 2.20 0.96
C THR A 85 -16.74 0.86 1.67
N GLN A 86 -17.84 0.63 2.39
CA GLN A 86 -18.07 -0.65 3.07
C GLN A 86 -18.11 -1.81 2.08
N ALA A 87 -18.87 -1.67 0.99
CA ALA A 87 -18.96 -2.71 -0.04
C ALA A 87 -17.60 -3.05 -0.66
N ALA A 88 -16.76 -2.04 -0.93
CA ALA A 88 -15.40 -2.26 -1.43
C ALA A 88 -14.51 -2.99 -0.41
N LEU A 89 -14.57 -2.61 0.87
CA LEU A 89 -13.79 -3.24 1.94
C LEU A 89 -14.21 -4.69 2.20
N GLU A 90 -15.50 -5.01 2.07
CA GLU A 90 -16.01 -6.38 2.17
C GLU A 90 -15.49 -7.25 1.01
N SER A 91 -15.42 -6.70 -0.21
CA SER A 91 -14.78 -7.38 -1.35
C SER A 91 -13.29 -7.63 -1.08
N PHE A 92 -12.53 -6.60 -0.68
CA PHE A 92 -11.11 -6.76 -0.35
C PHE A 92 -10.84 -7.77 0.77
N SER A 93 -11.73 -7.84 1.76
CA SER A 93 -11.66 -8.82 2.83
C SER A 93 -11.89 -10.24 2.31
N SER A 94 -12.90 -10.43 1.46
CA SER A 94 -13.23 -11.72 0.83
C SER A 94 -12.10 -12.22 -0.06
N ASP A 95 -11.43 -11.30 -0.75
CA ASP A 95 -10.25 -11.58 -1.60
C ASP A 95 -8.94 -11.69 -0.80
N GLN A 96 -9.01 -11.60 0.54
CA GLN A 96 -7.86 -11.75 1.45
C GLN A 96 -6.71 -10.78 1.16
N LEU A 97 -7.01 -9.52 0.84
CA LEU A 97 -6.01 -8.50 0.48
C LEU A 97 -4.83 -8.44 1.46
N ARG A 98 -5.10 -8.50 2.77
CA ARG A 98 -4.04 -8.47 3.80
C ARG A 98 -3.07 -9.65 3.68
N GLU A 99 -3.57 -10.85 3.36
CA GLU A 99 -2.74 -12.04 3.16
C GLU A 99 -1.98 -12.00 1.83
N ILE A 100 -2.57 -11.42 0.78
CA ILE A 100 -1.86 -11.15 -0.49
C ILE A 100 -0.64 -10.26 -0.24
N VAL A 101 -0.83 -9.13 0.46
CA VAL A 101 0.26 -8.20 0.78
C VAL A 101 1.33 -8.86 1.65
N LYS A 102 0.92 -9.63 2.67
CA LYS A 102 1.84 -10.38 3.52
C LYS A 102 2.69 -11.38 2.74
N ARG A 103 2.07 -12.13 1.82
CA ARG A 103 2.79 -13.09 0.95
C ARG A 103 3.77 -12.37 0.03
N ALA A 104 3.38 -11.25 -0.57
CA ALA A 104 4.26 -10.46 -1.44
C ALA A 104 5.49 -9.94 -0.69
N ALA A 105 5.30 -9.33 0.48
CA ALA A 105 6.41 -8.84 1.31
C ALA A 105 7.31 -9.99 1.80
N THR A 106 6.73 -11.13 2.16
CA THR A 106 7.49 -12.34 2.56
C THR A 106 8.33 -12.89 1.40
N ALA A 107 7.80 -12.87 0.17
CA ALA A 107 8.55 -13.28 -1.01
C ALA A 107 9.75 -12.35 -1.27
N ALA A 108 9.56 -11.04 -1.15
CA ALA A 108 10.66 -10.07 -1.26
C ALA A 108 11.72 -10.28 -0.16
N PHE A 109 11.30 -10.55 1.08
CA PHE A 109 12.20 -10.86 2.19
C PHE A 109 13.03 -12.13 1.95
N ASN A 110 12.38 -13.23 1.57
CA ASN A 110 13.07 -14.48 1.26
C ASN A 110 14.07 -14.29 0.12
N ARG A 111 13.70 -13.52 -0.90
CA ARG A 111 14.60 -13.23 -2.01
C ARG A 111 15.81 -12.39 -1.59
N SER A 112 15.62 -11.43 -0.67
CA SER A 112 16.73 -10.66 -0.10
C SER A 112 17.73 -11.57 0.60
N ILE A 113 17.25 -12.50 1.44
CA ILE A 113 18.09 -13.49 2.13
C ILE A 113 18.85 -14.37 1.14
N GLU A 114 18.20 -14.86 0.08
CA GLU A 114 18.85 -15.66 -0.96
C GLU A 114 20.00 -14.92 -1.64
N LEU A 115 19.83 -13.62 -1.90
CA LEU A 115 20.85 -12.79 -2.54
C LEU A 115 22.00 -12.43 -1.60
N SER A 116 21.72 -12.22 -0.32
CA SER A 116 22.73 -11.90 0.70
C SER A 116 23.62 -13.09 1.06
N ASN A 117 23.13 -14.32 0.85
CA ASN A 117 23.88 -15.57 1.09
C ASN A 117 24.57 -16.14 -0.16
N ALA A 118 24.46 -15.47 -1.31
CA ALA A 118 25.08 -15.88 -2.58
C ALA A 118 26.46 -15.25 -2.76
#